data_AF-Q92GP1-F1
#
_entry.id   AF-Q92GP1-F1
#
_cell.length_a   1.000
_cell.length_b   1.000
_cell.length_c   1.000
_cell.angle_alpha   90.00
_cell.angle_beta   90.00
_cell.angle_gamma   90.00
#
_symmetry.space_group_name_H-M   'P 1'
#
loop_
_entity.id
_entity.type
_entity.pdbx_description
1 polymer ?
#
loop_
_entity_poly.entity_id
_entity_poly.type
_entity_poly.pdbx_seq_one_letter_code
_entity_poly.pdbx_strand_id
1 'polypeptide(L)'
;MAKTFVAEGDALVLLNQNEEAVDTYATAENIYWNNYKENMKNVYEISNMYFAAAKASCTLPKKFWYEKFHNNQIEQFGADHPNSIKILNLKCDGSN
;
A
#
# COMPACT_ATOMS: atom_id res chain seq x y z
N MET A 1 14.83 6.38 5.29
CA MET A 1 14.90 5.78 3.94
C MET A 1 13.54 5.27 3.48
N ALA A 2 12.90 4.30 4.13
CA ALA A 2 11.55 3.84 3.75
C ALA A 2 10.53 4.99 3.62
N LYS A 3 10.45 5.86 4.65
CA LYS A 3 9.58 7.06 4.63
C LYS A 3 9.81 8.00 3.44
N THR A 4 11.03 8.05 2.90
CA THR A 4 11.36 8.86 1.72
C THR A 4 10.71 8.28 0.47
N PHE A 5 10.80 6.96 0.28
CA PHE A 5 10.09 6.26 -0.80
C PHE A 5 8.57 6.36 -0.65
N VAL A 6 8.03 6.32 0.58
CA VAL A 6 6.59 6.57 0.78
C VAL A 6 6.21 7.96 0.28
N ALA A 7 6.94 9.01 0.68
CA ALA A 7 6.67 10.37 0.24
C ALA A 7 6.84 10.57 -1.27
N GLU A 8 7.80 9.88 -1.89
CA GLU A 8 7.98 9.86 -3.35
C GLU A 8 6.79 9.16 -4.05
N GLY A 9 6.33 8.03 -3.51
CA GLY A 9 5.13 7.35 -4.00
C GLY A 9 3.90 8.25 -3.91
N ASP A 10 3.73 8.96 -2.79
CA ASP A 10 2.63 9.92 -2.61
C ASP A 10 2.70 11.05 -3.65
N ALA A 11 3.91 11.56 -3.93
CA ALA A 11 4.11 12.59 -4.94
C ALA A 11 3.81 12.09 -6.37
N LEU A 12 4.22 10.87 -6.70
CA LEU A 12 3.93 10.24 -7.99
C LEU A 12 2.42 10.03 -8.20
N VAL A 13 1.68 9.63 -7.15
CA VAL A 13 0.21 9.54 -7.21
C VAL A 13 -0.41 10.89 -7.55
N LEU A 14 0.08 12.00 -6.98
CA LEU A 14 -0.43 13.35 -7.30
C LEU A 14 -0.17 13.75 -8.75
N LEU A 15 0.84 13.16 -9.39
CA LEU A 15 1.17 13.35 -10.80
C LEU A 15 0.44 12.35 -11.73
N ASN A 16 -0.44 11.49 -11.19
CA ASN A 16 -1.09 10.37 -11.88
C ASN A 16 -0.11 9.31 -12.43
N GLN A 17 1.11 9.27 -11.90
CA GLN A 17 2.15 8.28 -12.21
C GLN A 17 1.98 7.05 -11.32
N ASN A 18 0.83 6.39 -11.42
CA ASN A 18 0.41 5.35 -10.48
C ASN A 18 1.21 4.04 -10.63
N GLU A 19 1.75 3.76 -11.82
CA GLU A 19 2.64 2.60 -12.02
C GLU A 19 3.95 2.81 -11.27
N GLU A 20 4.61 3.95 -11.47
CA GLU A 20 5.84 4.27 -10.74
C GLU A 20 5.61 4.39 -9.23
N ALA A 21 4.49 4.99 -8.81
CA ALA A 21 4.15 5.10 -7.39
C ALA A 21 4.09 3.74 -6.70
N VAL A 22 3.46 2.75 -7.34
CA VAL A 22 3.31 1.40 -6.80
C VAL A 22 4.65 0.69 -6.64
N ASP A 23 5.56 0.83 -7.61
CA ASP A 23 6.91 0.28 -7.51
C ASP A 23 7.72 0.95 -6.38
N THR A 24 7.54 2.26 -6.22
CA THR A 24 8.15 3.03 -5.13
C THR A 24 7.63 2.58 -3.76
N TYR A 25 6.31 2.32 -3.62
CA TYR A 25 5.75 1.75 -2.39
C TYR A 25 6.25 0.32 -2.12
N ALA A 26 6.40 -0.52 -3.14
CA ALA A 26 6.97 -1.86 -2.98
C ALA A 26 8.44 -1.78 -2.49
N THR A 27 9.19 -0.79 -2.96
CA THR A 27 10.54 -0.51 -2.46
C THR A 27 10.52 -0.09 -0.98
N ALA A 28 9.59 0.80 -0.60
CA ALA A 28 9.42 1.22 0.79
C ALA A 28 9.09 0.03 1.71
N GLU A 29 8.18 -0.84 1.28
CA GLU A 29 7.80 -2.06 1.99
C GLU A 29 9.00 -2.99 2.22
N ASN A 30 9.83 -3.23 1.20
CA ASN A 30 11.03 -4.07 1.35
C ASN A 30 11.99 -3.53 2.42
N ILE A 31 12.15 -2.20 2.49
CA ILE A 31 12.95 -1.56 3.53
C ILE A 31 12.28 -1.71 4.91
N TYR A 32 10.96 -1.52 5.00
CA TYR A 32 10.22 -1.74 6.23
C TYR A 32 10.35 -3.19 6.73
N TRP A 33 10.22 -4.18 5.85
CA TRP A 33 10.42 -5.58 6.17
C TRP A 33 11.83 -5.83 6.71
N ASN A 34 12.85 -5.26 6.08
CA ASN A 34 14.23 -5.42 6.55
C ASN A 34 14.47 -4.80 7.93
N ASN A 35 13.81 -3.70 8.25
CA ASN A 35 13.98 -3.00 9.53
C ASN A 35 13.15 -3.61 10.67
N TYR A 36 11.94 -4.08 10.38
CA TYR A 36 10.95 -4.44 11.41
C TYR A 36 10.52 -5.90 11.39
N LYS A 37 10.62 -6.59 10.24
CA LYS A 37 10.21 -8.00 10.07
C LYS A 37 8.76 -8.21 10.57
N GLU A 38 8.54 -9.21 11.41
CA GLU A 38 7.23 -9.51 12.03
C GLU A 38 6.67 -8.39 12.91
N ASN A 39 7.51 -7.39 13.26
CA ASN A 39 7.11 -6.25 14.07
C ASN A 39 6.48 -5.11 13.25
N MET A 40 6.35 -5.26 11.92
CA MET A 40 5.71 -4.27 11.04
C MET A 40 4.29 -3.90 11.47
N LYS A 41 3.53 -4.86 12.01
CA LYS A 41 2.18 -4.68 12.56
C LYS A 41 2.07 -3.60 13.65
N ASN A 42 3.18 -3.25 14.29
CA ASN A 42 3.22 -2.24 15.36
C ASN A 42 3.64 -0.85 14.85
N VAL A 43 3.85 -0.68 13.54
CA VAL A 43 4.30 0.59 12.93
C VAL A 43 3.16 1.18 12.10
N TYR A 44 2.52 2.21 12.63
CA TYR A 44 1.35 2.83 12.01
C TYR A 44 1.61 3.36 10.60
N GLU A 45 2.79 3.89 10.33
CA GLU A 45 3.14 4.43 9.01
C GLU A 45 3.13 3.37 7.90
N ILE A 46 3.40 2.11 8.25
CA ILE A 46 3.34 1.00 7.28
C ILE A 46 1.89 0.77 6.85
N SER A 47 0.94 0.85 7.78
CA SER A 47 -0.48 0.73 7.43
C SER A 47 -0.95 1.88 6.54
N ASN A 48 -0.48 3.11 6.78
CA ASN A 48 -0.81 4.24 5.91
C ASN A 48 -0.24 4.04 4.50
N MET A 49 1.01 3.56 4.40
CA MET A 49 1.61 3.23 3.12
C MET A 49 0.79 2.15 2.39
N TYR A 50 0.38 1.07 3.07
CA TYR A 50 -0.43 0.04 2.42
C TYR A 50 -1.76 0.59 1.90
N PHE A 51 -2.42 1.47 2.65
CA PHE A 51 -3.63 2.13 2.19
C PHE A 51 -3.39 2.99 0.94
N ALA A 52 -2.33 3.81 0.94
CA ALA A 52 -1.98 4.64 -0.21
C ALA A 52 -1.64 3.79 -1.45
N ALA A 53 -0.84 2.74 -1.27
CA ALA A 53 -0.42 1.82 -2.32
C ALA A 53 -1.60 1.02 -2.89
N ALA A 54 -2.52 0.54 -2.04
CA ALA A 54 -3.75 -0.12 -2.48
C ALA A 54 -4.63 0.85 -3.29
N LYS A 55 -4.79 2.10 -2.84
CA LYS A 55 -5.55 3.11 -3.59
C LYS A 55 -4.93 3.44 -4.94
N ALA A 56 -3.60 3.58 -5.02
CA ALA A 56 -2.91 3.84 -6.27
C ALA A 56 -3.03 2.66 -7.26
N SER A 57 -2.80 1.43 -6.77
CA SER A 57 -2.91 0.22 -7.59
C SER A 57 -4.34 -0.11 -8.05
N CYS A 58 -5.35 0.37 -7.32
CA CYS A 58 -6.77 0.27 -7.67
C CYS A 58 -7.08 0.87 -9.06
N THR A 59 -6.35 1.90 -9.47
CA THR A 59 -6.52 2.56 -10.78
C THR A 59 -5.79 1.83 -11.92
N LEU A 60 -4.94 0.86 -11.60
CA LEU A 60 -4.14 0.16 -12.59
C LEU A 60 -4.91 -1.04 -13.16
N PRO A 61 -4.68 -1.40 -14.44
CA PRO A 61 -5.21 -2.65 -15.00
C PRO A 61 -4.67 -3.89 -14.27
N LYS A 62 -3.44 -3.83 -13.77
CA LYS A 62 -2.76 -4.94 -13.11
C LYS A 62 -3.20 -5.08 -11.65
N LYS A 63 -4.22 -5.91 -11.42
CA LYS A 63 -4.82 -6.14 -10.09
C LYS A 63 -3.89 -6.80 -9.06
N PHE A 64 -2.83 -7.48 -9.50
CA PHE A 64 -1.81 -8.07 -8.62
C PHE A 64 -1.34 -7.11 -7.52
N TRP A 65 -1.09 -5.84 -7.87
CA TRP A 65 -0.57 -4.88 -6.90
C TRP A 65 -1.60 -4.52 -5.84
N TYR A 66 -2.86 -4.34 -6.24
CA TYR A 66 -3.95 -4.11 -5.31
C TYR A 66 -4.09 -5.29 -4.36
N GLU A 67 -4.19 -6.51 -4.89
CA GLU A 67 -4.31 -7.73 -4.09
C GLU A 67 -3.16 -7.89 -3.11
N LYS A 68 -1.92 -7.65 -3.55
CA LYS A 68 -0.74 -7.72 -2.70
C LYS A 68 -0.82 -6.75 -1.52
N PHE A 69 -1.07 -5.46 -1.76
CA PHE A 69 -1.09 -4.48 -0.67
C PHE A 69 -2.33 -4.62 0.22
N HIS A 70 -3.47 -4.99 -0.35
CA HIS A 70 -4.67 -5.36 0.38
C HIS A 70 -4.41 -6.53 1.33
N ASN A 71 -3.87 -7.64 0.81
CA ASN A 71 -3.62 -8.85 1.60
C ASN A 71 -2.59 -8.57 2.68
N ASN A 72 -1.48 -7.89 2.36
CA ASN A 72 -0.44 -7.57 3.33
C ASN A 72 -0.98 -6.66 4.46
N GLN A 73 -1.85 -5.70 4.15
CA GLN A 73 -2.52 -4.89 5.18
C GLN A 73 -3.39 -5.74 6.11
N ILE A 74 -4.17 -6.67 5.58
CA ILE A 74 -5.05 -7.54 6.38
C ILE A 74 -4.23 -8.54 7.20
N GLU A 75 -3.21 -9.16 6.61
CA GLU A 75 -2.35 -10.14 7.28
C GLU A 75 -1.56 -9.51 8.43
N GLN A 76 -1.05 -8.29 8.24
CA GLN A 76 -0.23 -7.61 9.26
C GLN A 76 -1.08 -6.91 10.33
N PHE A 77 -2.15 -6.24 9.94
CA PHE A 77 -2.91 -5.36 10.85
C PHE A 77 -4.31 -5.87 11.21
N GLY A 78 -4.78 -6.92 10.54
CA GLY A 78 -6.14 -7.46 10.71
C GLY A 78 -7.19 -6.76 9.86
N ALA A 79 -8.29 -7.46 9.58
CA ALA A 79 -9.39 -6.94 8.75
C ALA A 79 -10.16 -5.79 9.43
N ASP A 80 -10.19 -5.75 10.76
CA ASP A 80 -10.90 -4.73 11.54
C ASP A 80 -10.12 -3.41 11.70
N HIS A 81 -8.86 -3.37 11.24
CA HIS A 81 -8.07 -2.14 11.31
C HIS A 81 -8.69 -1.04 10.43
N PRO A 82 -8.70 0.24 10.86
CA PRO A 82 -9.37 1.32 10.11
C PRO A 82 -8.93 1.43 8.65
N ASN A 83 -7.64 1.22 8.36
CA ASN A 83 -7.16 1.23 6.98
C ASN A 83 -7.55 -0.03 6.20
N SER A 84 -7.63 -1.20 6.85
CA SER A 84 -8.15 -2.42 6.21
C SER A 84 -9.60 -2.24 5.78
N ILE A 85 -10.45 -1.69 6.65
CA ILE A 85 -11.84 -1.36 6.34
C ILE A 85 -11.94 -0.38 5.17
N LYS A 86 -11.07 0.64 5.13
CA LYS A 86 -11.03 1.58 3.99
C LYS A 86 -10.65 0.87 2.69
N ILE A 87 -9.64 0.00 2.70
CA ILE A 87 -9.23 -0.75 1.50
C ILE A 87 -10.36 -1.67 1.05
N LEU A 88 -11.00 -2.42 1.95
CA LEU A 88 -12.11 -3.32 1.62
C LEU A 88 -13.30 -2.60 0.97
N ASN A 89 -13.47 -1.30 1.24
CA ASN A 89 -14.51 -0.46 0.66
C ASN A 89 -14.05 0.32 -0.59
N LEU A 90 -12.80 0.14 -1.06
CA LEU A 90 -12.35 0.76 -2.30
C LEU A 90 -13.12 0.17 -3.47
N LYS A 91 -13.67 1.05 -4.31
CA LYS A 91 -14.24 0.68 -5.60
C LYS A 91 -13.14 0.75 -6.64
N CYS A 92 -12.55 -0.40 -6.96
CA CYS A 92 -11.56 -0.50 -8.02
C CYS A 92 -12.25 -0.87 -9.32
N ASP A 93 -12.36 0.09 -10.24
CA ASP A 93 -12.99 -0.14 -11.53
C ASP A 93 -12.38 -1.38 -12.21
N GLY A 94 -13.23 -2.35 -12.51
CA GLY A 94 -12.87 -3.69 -13.02
C GLY A 94 -13.35 -4.87 -12.16
N SER A 95 -13.97 -4.65 -11.00
CA SER A 95 -14.75 -5.68 -10.30
C SER A 95 -16.19 -5.73 -10.82
N ASN A 96 -16.37 -6.44 -11.93
CA ASN A 96 -17.65 -7.06 -12.31
C ASN A 96 -17.49 -8.57 -12.22
#